data_AF-A0AA89U2L6-F1
#
_entry.id   AF-A0AA89U2L6-F1
#
_cell.length_a   1.000
_cell.length_b   1.000
_cell.length_c   1.000
_cell.angle_alpha   90.00
_cell.angle_beta   90.00
_cell.angle_gamma   90.00
#
_symmetry.space_group_name_H-M   'P 1'
#
loop_
_entity.id
_entity.type
_entity.pdbx_description
1 polymer ?
#
loop_
_entity_poly.entity_id
_entity_poly.type
_entity_poly.pdbx_seq_one_letter_code
_entity_poly.pdbx_strand_id
1 'polypeptide(L)'
;MPARFALLGTKQTNIADVARSVGDALGRTLSLRESSYRGGEYFFNRDSDGTELSVEQNVRDEEGQYVEPEYSHYRVLVYVNYGNSAIERKVADIPGLHFLRVETV
;
A
#
# COMPACT_ATOMS: atom_id res chain seq x y z
N MET A 1 -19.61 5.18 8.35
CA MET A 1 -18.67 4.26 9.04
C MET A 1 -17.41 5.05 9.31
N PRO A 2 -16.70 4.82 10.44
CA PRO A 2 -15.42 5.48 10.67
C PRO A 2 -14.44 5.10 9.55
N ALA A 3 -13.57 6.04 9.17
CA ALA A 3 -12.58 5.78 8.13
C ALA A 3 -11.60 4.74 8.67
N ARG A 4 -11.21 3.75 7.86
CA ARG A 4 -10.21 2.76 8.28
C ARG A 4 -8.97 2.91 7.43
N PHE A 5 -7.84 2.89 8.11
CA PHE A 5 -6.51 2.88 7.54
C PHE A 5 -5.90 1.52 7.81
N ALA A 6 -5.43 0.82 6.78
CA ALA A 6 -4.64 -0.39 6.96
C ALA A 6 -3.33 -0.29 6.18
N LEU A 7 -2.26 -0.72 6.83
CA LEU A 7 -0.91 -0.76 6.29
C LEU A 7 -0.44 -2.21 6.24
N LEU A 8 0.00 -2.63 5.07
CA LEU A 8 0.64 -3.91 4.83
C LEU A 8 2.04 -3.71 4.25
N GLY A 9 2.92 -4.68 4.45
CA GLY A 9 4.28 -4.65 3.94
C GLY A 9 4.69 -5.96 3.31
N THR A 10 5.57 -5.87 2.31
CA THR A 10 6.21 -7.04 1.71
C THR A 10 7.70 -6.82 1.50
N LYS A 11 8.45 -7.92 1.56
CA LYS A 11 9.89 -7.95 1.29
C LYS A 11 10.18 -8.06 -0.22
N GLN A 12 9.15 -8.28 -1.04
CA GLN A 12 9.29 -8.23 -2.49
C GLN A 12 9.77 -6.84 -2.94
N THR A 13 10.66 -6.81 -3.91
CA THR A 13 11.27 -5.58 -4.42
C THR A 13 10.56 -5.01 -5.63
N ASN A 14 9.80 -5.84 -6.37
CA ASN A 14 9.09 -5.38 -7.55
C ASN A 14 7.72 -4.80 -7.19
N ILE A 15 7.65 -3.48 -7.10
CA ILE A 15 6.43 -2.74 -6.80
C ILE A 15 5.31 -3.01 -7.83
N ALA A 16 5.63 -3.22 -9.10
CA ALA A 16 4.63 -3.49 -10.14
C ALA A 16 3.96 -4.86 -9.95
N ASP A 17 4.72 -5.88 -9.54
CA ASP A 17 4.16 -7.21 -9.25
C ASP A 17 3.26 -7.18 -8.01
N VAL A 18 3.64 -6.41 -7.00
CA VAL A 18 2.81 -6.19 -5.80
C VAL A 18 1.53 -5.45 -6.17
N ALA A 19 1.64 -4.35 -6.92
CA ALA A 19 0.48 -3.58 -7.38
C ALA A 19 -0.47 -4.42 -8.23
N ARG A 20 0.07 -5.27 -9.12
CA ARG A 20 -0.72 -6.21 -9.90
C ARG A 20 -1.43 -7.23 -9.01
N SER A 21 -0.73 -7.83 -8.04
CA SER A 21 -1.32 -8.82 -7.13
C SER A 21 -2.43 -8.22 -6.26
N VAL A 22 -2.22 -7.00 -5.76
CA VAL A 22 -3.24 -6.22 -5.02
C VAL A 22 -4.42 -5.88 -5.91
N GLY A 23 -4.15 -5.46 -7.14
CA GLY A 23 -5.18 -5.19 -8.15
C GLY A 23 -6.02 -6.42 -8.46
N ASP A 24 -5.38 -7.55 -8.77
CA ASP A 24 -6.03 -8.81 -9.11
C ASP A 24 -6.90 -9.33 -7.94
N ALA A 25 -6.39 -9.26 -6.70
CA ALA A 25 -7.14 -9.68 -5.50
C ALA A 25 -8.40 -8.84 -5.25
N LEU A 26 -8.38 -7.56 -5.64
CA LEU A 26 -9.48 -6.62 -5.43
C LEU A 26 -10.35 -6.42 -6.68
N GLY A 27 -9.97 -6.98 -7.83
CA GLY A 27 -10.60 -6.70 -9.11
C GLY A 27 -10.43 -5.25 -9.55
N ARG A 28 -9.29 -4.63 -9.23
CA ARG A 28 -8.99 -3.21 -9.48
C ARG A 28 -7.72 -3.07 -10.29
N THR A 29 -7.62 -1.98 -11.05
CA THR A 29 -6.38 -1.61 -11.73
C THR A 29 -5.77 -0.42 -11.02
N LEU A 30 -4.53 -0.58 -10.55
CA LEU A 30 -3.76 0.54 -9.99
C LEU A 30 -2.97 1.20 -11.12
N SER A 31 -3.03 2.52 -11.16
CA SER A 31 -2.30 3.32 -12.15
C SER A 31 -0.97 3.76 -11.59
N LEU A 32 0.09 3.61 -12.38
CA LEU A 32 1.40 4.16 -12.08
C LEU A 32 1.31 5.69 -11.98
N ARG A 33 1.95 6.24 -10.95
CA ARG A 33 2.11 7.66 -10.70
C ARG A 33 3.54 7.91 -10.22
N GLU A 34 4.07 9.08 -10.55
CA GLU A 34 5.35 9.53 -10.03
C GLU A 34 5.11 10.52 -8.89
N SER A 35 5.77 10.31 -7.76
CA SER A 35 5.77 11.27 -6.66
C SER A 35 7.00 12.13 -6.76
N SER A 36 6.82 13.39 -7.17
CA SER A 36 7.89 14.40 -7.17
C SER A 36 8.45 14.66 -5.76
N TYR A 37 7.67 14.35 -4.72
CA TYR A 37 7.99 14.62 -3.33
C TYR A 37 8.73 13.47 -2.63
N ARG A 38 8.48 12.22 -3.06
CA ARG A 38 9.12 11.02 -2.48
C ARG A 38 10.18 10.40 -3.39
N GLY A 39 10.43 10.98 -4.56
CA GLY A 39 11.49 10.55 -5.47
C GLY A 39 11.29 9.13 -6.01
N GLY A 40 10.05 8.76 -6.35
CA GLY A 40 9.76 7.40 -6.78
C GLY A 40 8.39 7.19 -7.42
N GLU A 41 8.29 6.06 -8.10
CA GLU A 41 7.06 5.51 -8.67
C GLU A 41 6.19 4.88 -7.58
N TYR A 42 4.89 5.14 -7.65
CA TYR A 42 3.89 4.48 -6.84
C TYR A 42 2.68 4.10 -7.69
N PHE A 43 1.95 3.07 -7.27
CA PHE A 43 0.72 2.65 -7.91
C PHE A 43 -0.46 3.10 -7.07
N PHE A 44 -1.45 3.71 -7.70
CA PHE A 44 -2.61 4.27 -7.00
C PHE A 44 -3.93 3.88 -7.67
N ASN A 45 -4.94 3.59 -6.85
CA ASN A 45 -6.32 3.48 -7.27
C ASN A 45 -7.24 4.14 -6.24
N ARG A 46 -8.33 4.75 -6.71
CA ARG A 46 -9.44 5.19 -5.87
C ARG A 46 -10.74 4.69 -6.49
N ASP A 47 -11.58 4.05 -5.70
CA ASP A 47 -12.89 3.59 -6.17
C ASP A 47 -13.99 4.64 -6.01
N SER A 48 -15.19 4.32 -6.48
CA SER A 48 -16.38 5.16 -6.36
C SER A 48 -16.85 5.34 -4.92
N ASP A 49 -16.51 4.40 -4.03
CA ASP A 49 -16.88 4.42 -2.62
C ASP A 49 -15.90 5.28 -1.79
N GLY A 50 -14.81 5.76 -2.41
CA GLY A 50 -13.78 6.58 -1.78
C GLY A 50 -12.64 5.79 -1.14
N THR A 51 -12.61 4.46 -1.27
CA THR A 51 -11.45 3.66 -0.83
C THR A 51 -10.26 3.98 -1.72
N GLU A 52 -9.15 4.36 -1.08
CA GLU A 52 -7.89 4.63 -1.76
C GLU A 52 -6.90 3.51 -1.49
N LEU A 53 -6.19 3.10 -2.53
CA LEU A 53 -5.18 2.06 -2.50
C LEU A 53 -3.90 2.64 -3.07
N SER A 54 -2.83 2.59 -2.28
CA SER A 54 -1.50 3.02 -2.71
C SER A 54 -0.52 1.89 -2.48
N VAL A 55 0.28 1.57 -3.48
CA VAL A 55 1.42 0.67 -3.35
C VAL A 55 2.66 1.51 -3.62
N GLU A 56 3.56 1.55 -2.64
CA GLU A 56 4.71 2.46 -2.62
C GLU A 56 5.98 1.68 -2.26
N GLN A 57 7.11 2.03 -2.87
CA GLN A 57 8.39 1.54 -2.37
C GLN A 57 8.68 2.18 -1.01
N ASN A 58 9.18 1.38 -0.08
CA ASN A 58 9.71 1.89 1.18
C ASN A 58 11.14 2.42 0.93
N VAL A 59 11.22 3.64 0.41
CA VAL A 59 12.47 4.35 0.18
C VAL A 59 12.78 5.29 1.34
N ARG A 60 14.03 5.72 1.40
CA ARG A 60 14.46 6.78 2.31
C ARG A 60 14.16 8.13 1.66
N ASP A 61 13.74 9.09 2.46
CA ASP A 61 13.61 10.49 2.05
C ASP A 61 14.98 11.18 1.90
N GLU A 62 14.95 12.48 1.63
CA GLU A 62 16.15 13.32 1.46
C GLU A 62 17.02 13.38 2.74
N GLU A 63 16.45 13.12 3.90
CA GLU A 63 17.15 13.06 5.20
C GLU A 63 17.67 11.64 5.50
N GLY A 64 17.45 10.68 4.60
CA GLY A 64 17.89 9.30 4.75
C GLY A 64 17.00 8.47 5.68
N GLN A 65 15.80 8.95 6.01
CA GLN A 65 14.85 8.27 6.90
C GLN A 65 13.77 7.55 6.09
N TYR A 66 13.36 6.36 6.54
CA TYR A 66 12.20 5.70 5.95
C TYR A 66 10.93 6.41 6.38
N VAL A 67 9.95 6.50 5.47
CA VAL A 67 8.61 7.05 5.77
C VAL A 67 7.98 6.34 6.96
N GLU A 68 8.17 5.02 7.06
CA GLU A 68 7.77 4.22 8.21
C GLU A 68 9.02 3.52 8.80
N PRO A 69 9.73 4.15 9.76
CA PRO A 69 10.99 3.65 10.31
C PRO A 69 10.87 2.25 10.93
N GLU A 70 9.74 1.99 11.60
CA GLU A 70 9.41 0.71 12.25
C GLU A 70 9.32 -0.45 11.24
N TYR A 71 9.02 -0.14 9.97
CA TYR A 71 8.83 -1.11 8.89
C TYR A 71 9.95 -1.07 7.85
N SER A 72 11.10 -0.51 8.20
CA SER A 72 12.31 -0.40 7.35
C SER A 72 12.82 -1.73 6.76
N HIS A 73 12.40 -2.87 7.30
CA HIS A 73 12.72 -4.21 6.81
C HIS A 73 11.82 -4.68 5.64
N TYR A 74 10.71 -3.98 5.38
CA TYR A 74 9.88 -4.17 4.19
C TYR A 74 10.36 -3.26 3.06
N ARG A 75 10.27 -3.77 1.84
CA ARG A 75 10.73 -3.09 0.62
C ARG A 75 9.60 -2.35 -0.09
N VAL A 76 8.38 -2.86 0.04
CA VAL A 76 7.16 -2.26 -0.53
C VAL A 76 6.10 -2.21 0.57
N LEU A 77 5.38 -1.10 0.62
CA LEU A 77 4.28 -0.84 1.53
C LEU A 77 2.98 -0.70 0.73
N VAL A 78 1.90 -1.21 1.28
CA VAL A 78 0.55 -1.12 0.72
C VAL A 78 -0.35 -0.41 1.72
N TYR A 79 -0.87 0.73 1.30
CA TYR A 79 -1.78 1.56 2.05
C TYR A 79 -3.20 1.35 1.55
N VAL A 80 -4.12 1.08 2.47
CA VAL A 80 -5.55 0.97 2.22
C VAL A 80 -6.23 2.04 3.08
N ASN A 81 -6.63 3.15 2.47
CA ASN A 81 -7.28 4.26 3.15
C ASN A 81 -8.79 4.24 2.88
N TYR A 82 -9.58 4.65 3.87
CA TYR A 82 -11.05 4.70 3.78
C TYR A 82 -11.67 3.34 3.39
N GLY A 83 -10.96 2.25 3.69
CA GLY A 83 -11.37 0.90 3.32
C GLY A 83 -12.36 0.29 4.30
N ASN A 84 -12.66 -0.99 4.06
CA ASN A 84 -13.43 -1.83 4.98
C ASN A 84 -12.67 -3.12 5.28
N SER A 85 -13.12 -3.83 6.31
CA SER A 85 -12.49 -5.06 6.78
C SER A 85 -12.43 -6.18 5.73
N ALA A 86 -13.31 -6.15 4.72
CA ALA A 86 -13.30 -7.15 3.65
C ALA A 86 -12.15 -6.90 2.66
N ILE A 87 -11.86 -5.63 2.33
CA ILE A 87 -10.71 -5.25 1.51
C ILE A 87 -9.41 -5.58 2.26
N GLU A 88 -9.34 -5.22 3.55
CA GLU A 88 -8.20 -5.54 4.41
C GLU A 88 -7.86 -7.04 4.38
N ARG A 89 -8.87 -7.91 4.54
CA ARG A 89 -8.69 -9.37 4.47
C ARG A 89 -8.21 -9.84 3.10
N LYS A 90 -8.81 -9.37 2.02
CA LYS A 90 -8.42 -9.76 0.67
C LYS A 90 -6.96 -9.42 0.36
N VAL A 91 -6.49 -8.26 0.81
CA VAL A 91 -5.09 -7.85 0.62
C VAL A 91 -4.15 -8.62 1.56
N ALA A 92 -4.58 -8.92 2.78
CA ALA A 92 -3.81 -9.74 3.72
C ALA A 92 -3.67 -11.21 3.29
N ASP A 93 -4.61 -11.74 2.52
CA ASP A 93 -4.55 -13.10 1.96
C ASP A 93 -3.55 -13.24 0.80
N ILE A 94 -2.97 -12.13 0.31
CA ILE A 94 -1.98 -12.16 -0.77
C ILE A 94 -0.67 -12.76 -0.24
N PRO A 95 -0.13 -13.83 -0.87
CA PRO A 95 1.10 -14.45 -0.43
C PRO A 95 2.27 -13.48 -0.36
N GLY A 96 2.87 -13.37 0.82
CA GLY A 96 4.05 -12.52 1.06
C GLY A 96 3.71 -11.06 1.40
N LEU A 97 2.45 -10.67 1.50
CA LEU A 97 2.04 -9.45 2.19
C LEU A 97 1.78 -9.75 3.67
N HIS A 98 2.28 -8.88 4.53
CA HIS A 98 2.11 -8.97 5.96
C HIS A 98 1.30 -7.77 6.44
N PHE A 99 0.24 -8.04 7.22
CA PHE A 99 -0.54 -6.99 7.85
C PHE A 99 0.28 -6.34 8.98
N LEU A 100 0.49 -5.03 8.91
CA LEU A 100 1.38 -4.31 9.83
C LEU A 100 0.61 -3.49 10.85
N ARG A 101 -0.29 -2.63 10.37
CA ARG A 101 -1.03 -1.68 11.21
C ARG A 101 -2.46 -1.51 10.70
N VAL A 102 -3.39 -1.31 11.63
CA VAL A 102 -4.76 -0.86 11.33
C VAL A 102 -5.18 0.22 12.31
N GLU A 103 -5.77 1.28 11.79
CA GLU A 103 -6.24 2.42 12.55
C GLU A 103 -7.66 2.75 12.12
N THR A 104 -8.50 3.07 13.11
CA THR A 104 -9.87 3.53 12.88
C THR A 104 -9.88 5.03 13.18
N VAL A 105 -10.18 5.82 12.15
CA VAL A 105 -10.13 7.28 12.11
C VAL A 105 -11.53 7.87 12.16
#